data_AF-A0A0C3B990-F1
#
_entry.id   AF-A0A0C3B990-F1
#
_cell.length_a   1.000
_cell.length_b   1.000
_cell.length_c   1.000
_cell.angle_alpha   90.00
_cell.angle_beta   90.00
_cell.angle_gamma   90.00
#
_symmetry.space_group_name_H-M   'P 1'
#
loop_
_entity.id
_entity.type
_entity.pdbx_description
1 polymer ?
#
loop_
_entity_poly.entity_id
_entity_poly.type
_entity_poly.pdbx_seq_one_letter_code
_entity_poly.pdbx_strand_id
1 'polypeptide(L)'
;MLPQISSLLGKLQHIGTVRDYEYSGTAKPIQSYLGPLVSLPSLVSLDVDSHETRWNQDVLLSMTKLLQNLRRVMVHGDEHCVWELQSGIWKKRDVERFSDWDIIRGACDTI
;
A
#
# COMPACT_ATOMS: atom_id res chain seq x y z
N MET A 1 28.55 -6.65 13.65
CA MET A 1 28.33 -6.56 12.18
C MET A 1 26.93 -6.03 11.97
N LEU A 2 26.79 -4.85 11.35
CA LEU A 2 25.47 -4.37 10.94
C LEU A 2 25.02 -5.21 9.72
N PRO A 3 23.79 -5.74 9.70
CA PRO A 3 23.28 -6.47 8.56
C PRO A 3 23.34 -5.56 7.32
N GLN A 4 23.73 -6.14 6.18
CA GLN A 4 23.71 -5.40 4.91
C GLN A 4 22.27 -4.97 4.63
N ILE A 5 22.08 -3.71 4.22
CA ILE A 5 20.77 -3.12 3.94
C ILE A 5 19.95 -3.98 2.96
N SER A 6 20.59 -4.62 1.99
CA SER A 6 19.95 -5.57 1.05
C SER A 6 19.25 -6.73 1.76
N SER A 7 19.87 -7.30 2.80
CA SER A 7 19.30 -8.39 3.59
C SER A 7 18.10 -7.95 4.45
N LEU A 8 18.05 -6.67 4.83
CA LEU A 8 16.93 -6.07 5.56
C LEU A 8 15.77 -5.76 4.61
N LEU A 9 16.06 -5.20 3.43
CA LEU A 9 15.05 -4.91 2.41
C LEU A 9 14.34 -6.17 1.90
N GLY A 10 15.07 -7.29 1.79
CA GLY A 10 14.47 -8.58 1.45
C GLY A 10 13.42 -9.07 2.46
N LYS A 11 13.43 -8.54 3.69
CA LYS A 11 12.47 -8.87 4.75
C LYS A 11 11.42 -7.76 4.97
N LEU A 12 11.49 -6.67 4.21
CA LEU A 12 10.55 -5.58 4.35
C LEU A 12 9.16 -6.03 3.89
N GLN A 13 8.22 -6.07 4.83
CA GLN A 13 6.86 -6.55 4.61
C GLN A 13 5.85 -5.41 4.46
N HIS A 14 6.16 -4.26 5.05
CA HIS A 14 5.29 -3.11 5.07
C HIS A 14 6.09 -1.88 4.67
N ILE A 15 5.50 -1.08 3.80
CA ILE A 15 5.96 0.27 3.49
C ILE A 15 4.89 1.21 4.01
N GLY A 16 5.31 2.19 4.80
CA GLY A 16 4.44 3.25 5.27
C GLY A 16 4.00 4.18 4.13
N THR A 17 3.63 5.40 4.48
CA THR A 17 2.91 6.33 3.61
C THR A 17 3.62 6.61 2.27
N VAL A 18 3.07 6.09 1.19
CA VAL A 18 3.40 6.49 -0.18
C VAL A 18 2.39 7.55 -0.62
N ARG A 19 2.85 8.62 -1.27
CA ARG A 19 1.92 9.61 -1.82
C ARG A 19 1.06 8.99 -2.91
N ASP A 20 -0.21 9.36 -2.94
CA ASP A 20 -1.10 9.00 -4.04
C ASP A 20 -0.53 9.46 -5.39
N TYR A 21 -0.91 8.77 -6.46
CA TYR A 21 -0.57 9.19 -7.80
C TYR A 21 -1.57 10.27 -8.26
N GLU A 22 -1.08 11.45 -8.63
CA GLU A 22 -1.93 12.52 -9.17
C GLU A 22 -2.66 12.06 -10.43
N TYR A 23 -3.87 12.58 -10.73
CA TYR A 23 -4.63 12.31 -11.96
C TYR A 23 -4.55 13.48 -12.96
N SER A 24 -3.70 14.48 -12.72
CA SER A 24 -3.51 15.56 -13.71
C SER A 24 -3.21 14.92 -15.07
N GLY A 25 -3.62 15.50 -16.21
CA GLY A 25 -3.39 14.88 -17.55
C GLY A 25 -1.91 14.60 -17.89
N THR A 26 -1.00 14.95 -16.98
CA THR A 26 0.45 14.69 -16.94
C THR A 26 0.86 13.58 -15.95
N ALA A 27 -0.11 12.95 -15.29
CA ALA A 27 0.04 11.91 -14.30
C ALA A 27 0.78 10.71 -14.85
N LYS A 28 1.84 10.29 -14.16
CA LYS A 28 2.50 9.05 -14.52
C LYS A 28 1.59 7.87 -14.13
N PRO A 29 1.57 6.79 -14.92
CA PRO A 29 0.82 5.59 -14.56
C PRO A 29 1.24 5.09 -13.18
N ILE A 30 0.31 4.52 -12.39
CA ILE A 30 0.58 3.96 -11.05
C ILE A 30 1.81 3.03 -11.06
N GLN A 31 2.03 2.32 -12.16
CA GLN A 31 3.19 1.47 -12.42
C GLN A 31 4.53 2.18 -12.17
N SER A 32 4.63 3.47 -12.50
CA SER A 32 5.86 4.26 -12.32
C SER A 32 6.19 4.52 -10.85
N TYR A 33 5.17 4.64 -10.00
CA TYR A 33 5.31 4.81 -8.55
C TYR A 33 5.67 3.48 -7.88
N LEU A 34 5.15 2.37 -8.43
CA LEU A 34 5.36 1.03 -7.88
C LEU A 34 6.64 0.35 -8.36
N GLY A 35 7.25 0.84 -9.44
CA GLY A 35 8.47 0.28 -10.03
C GLY A 35 9.60 0.02 -9.02
N PRO A 36 9.94 0.98 -8.13
CA PRO A 36 10.93 0.75 -7.08
C PRO A 36 10.55 -0.38 -6.10
N LEU A 37 9.25 -0.53 -5.85
CA LEU A 37 8.71 -1.49 -4.87
C LEU A 37 8.71 -2.93 -5.37
N VAL A 38 8.75 -3.14 -6.68
CA VAL A 38 8.85 -4.49 -7.30
C VAL A 38 10.09 -5.24 -6.82
N SER A 39 11.14 -4.51 -6.41
CA SER A 39 12.37 -5.10 -5.87
C SER A 39 12.24 -5.66 -4.45
N LEU A 40 11.07 -5.51 -3.80
CA LEU A 40 10.82 -5.90 -2.42
C LEU A 40 9.98 -7.18 -2.39
N PRO A 41 10.62 -8.37 -2.38
CA PRO A 41 9.92 -9.65 -2.59
C PRO A 41 8.99 -10.00 -1.42
N SER A 42 9.22 -9.45 -0.23
CA SER A 42 8.40 -9.74 0.95
C SER A 42 7.30 -8.72 1.20
N LEU A 43 7.14 -7.72 0.32
CA LEU A 43 6.16 -6.66 0.51
C LEU A 43 4.73 -7.23 0.44
N VAL A 44 4.01 -7.14 1.56
CA VAL A 44 2.62 -7.61 1.70
C VAL A 44 1.64 -6.49 1.98
N SER A 45 2.11 -5.36 2.49
CA SER A 45 1.27 -4.23 2.85
C SER A 45 1.88 -2.91 2.41
N LEU A 46 1.03 -2.01 1.93
CA LEU A 46 1.40 -0.62 1.70
C LEU A 46 0.38 0.32 2.32
N ASP A 47 0.83 1.53 2.55
CA ASP A 47 0.01 2.63 3.03
C ASP A 47 0.02 3.80 2.03
N VAL A 48 -1.10 4.48 1.87
CA VAL A 48 -1.32 5.54 0.89
C VAL A 48 -2.05 6.70 1.52
N ASP A 49 -1.46 7.88 1.42
CA ASP A 49 -2.15 9.15 1.66
C ASP A 49 -2.83 9.60 0.35
N SER A 50 -4.16 9.52 0.33
CA SER A 50 -5.06 9.75 -0.80
C SER A 50 -6.04 10.88 -0.49
N HIS A 51 -5.92 11.96 -1.26
CA HIS A 51 -6.82 13.11 -1.20
C HIS A 51 -7.99 13.01 -2.19
N GLU A 52 -8.13 11.90 -2.92
CA GLU A 52 -9.27 11.67 -3.82
C GLU A 52 -9.69 10.20 -3.82
N THR A 53 -10.99 9.93 -3.92
CA THR A 53 -11.60 8.59 -3.80
C THR A 53 -11.39 7.72 -5.04
N ARG A 54 -10.14 7.39 -5.37
CA ARG A 54 -9.76 6.70 -6.62
C ARG A 54 -9.40 5.23 -6.45
N TRP A 55 -9.24 4.78 -5.20
CA TRP A 55 -8.95 3.40 -4.85
C TRP A 55 -10.16 2.50 -5.10
N ASN A 56 -10.01 1.58 -6.05
CA ASN A 56 -11.04 0.62 -6.42
C ASN A 56 -10.40 -0.74 -6.78
N GLN A 57 -11.24 -1.73 -7.07
CA GLN A 57 -10.75 -3.08 -7.39
C GLN A 57 -9.82 -3.12 -8.61
N ASP A 58 -10.06 -2.33 -9.67
CA ASP A 58 -9.25 -2.36 -10.88
C ASP A 58 -7.82 -1.84 -10.64
N VAL A 59 -7.70 -0.78 -9.82
CA VAL A 59 -6.41 -0.26 -9.38
C VAL A 59 -5.66 -1.32 -8.59
N LEU A 60 -6.30 -1.91 -7.58
CA LEU A 60 -5.70 -2.92 -6.72
C LEU A 60 -5.28 -4.19 -7.49
N LEU A 61 -6.10 -4.64 -8.45
CA LEU A 61 -5.76 -5.74 -9.34
C LEU A 61 -4.54 -5.41 -10.21
N SER A 62 -4.45 -4.18 -10.71
CA SER A 62 -3.29 -3.72 -11.49
C SER A 62 -2.02 -3.69 -10.64
N MET A 63 -2.12 -3.29 -9.37
CA MET A 63 -0.98 -3.32 -8.42
C MET A 63 -0.51 -4.74 -8.13
N THR A 64 -1.45 -5.67 -7.93
CA THR A 64 -1.14 -7.06 -7.59
C THR A 64 -0.38 -7.76 -8.74
N LYS A 65 -0.53 -7.29 -9.99
CA LYS A 65 0.27 -7.78 -11.13
C LYS A 65 1.76 -7.43 -11.00
N LEU A 66 2.09 -6.29 -10.39
CA LEU A 66 3.46 -5.81 -10.18
C LEU A 66 4.02 -6.27 -8.83
N LEU A 67 3.19 -6.22 -7.80
CA LEU A 67 3.50 -6.56 -6.41
C LEU A 67 2.72 -7.82 -6.02
N GLN A 68 3.20 -8.98 -6.48
CA GLN A 68 2.46 -10.24 -6.41
C GLN A 68 2.14 -10.72 -4.99
N ASN A 69 2.95 -10.31 -4.02
CA ASN A 69 2.78 -10.65 -2.61
C ASN A 69 1.93 -9.64 -1.85
N LEU A 70 1.46 -8.59 -2.52
CA LEU A 70 0.61 -7.59 -1.90
C LEU A 70 -0.74 -8.20 -1.48
N ARG A 71 -1.12 -7.94 -0.23
CA ARG A 71 -2.35 -8.45 0.39
C ARG A 71 -3.15 -7.36 1.10
N ARG A 72 -2.53 -6.24 1.46
CA ARG A 72 -3.19 -5.15 2.18
C ARG A 72 -2.80 -3.79 1.63
N VAL A 73 -3.77 -2.91 1.45
CA VAL A 73 -3.55 -1.49 1.16
C VAL A 73 -4.34 -0.68 2.16
N MET A 74 -3.64 0.16 2.92
CA MET A 74 -4.26 1.15 3.79
C MET A 74 -4.33 2.47 3.04
N VAL A 75 -5.49 3.11 3.11
CA VAL A 75 -5.75 4.40 2.48
C VAL A 75 -6.21 5.34 3.58
N HIS A 76 -5.53 6.47 3.72
CA HIS A 76 -5.92 7.60 4.59
C HIS A 76 -5.88 8.91 3.81
N GLY A 77 -6.35 10.00 4.42
CA GLY A 77 -6.54 11.29 3.77
C GLY A 77 -8.00 11.71 3.83
N ASP A 78 -8.66 11.81 2.68
CA ASP A 78 -10.09 12.19 2.64
C ASP A 78 -11.00 11.00 3.01
N GLU A 79 -10.59 9.79 2.65
CA GLU A 79 -11.19 8.53 3.10
C GLU A 79 -10.21 7.76 4.00
N HIS A 80 -10.76 6.95 4.91
CA HIS A 80 -9.98 6.05 5.76
C HIS A 80 -10.50 4.64 5.59
N CYS A 81 -9.77 3.80 4.88
CA CYS A 81 -10.19 2.44 4.61
C CYS A 81 -9.00 1.49 4.46
N VAL A 82 -9.28 0.21 4.67
CA VAL A 82 -8.35 -0.87 4.43
C VAL A 82 -8.93 -1.74 3.33
N TRP A 83 -8.12 -1.98 2.31
CA TRP A 83 -8.35 -3.00 1.30
C TRP A 83 -7.54 -4.24 1.65
N GLU A 84 -8.20 -5.39 1.68
CA GLU A 84 -7.55 -6.68 1.91
C GLU A 84 -7.90 -7.70 0.83
N LEU A 85 -6.90 -8.44 0.37
CA LEU A 85 -7.06 -9.52 -0.59
C LEU A 85 -7.47 -10.80 0.14
N GLN A 86 -8.72 -11.19 0.00
CA GLN A 86 -9.28 -12.41 0.58
C GLN A 86 -9.78 -13.34 -0.53
N SER A 87 -9.23 -14.55 -0.60
CA SER A 87 -9.58 -15.54 -1.64
C SER A 87 -9.53 -14.99 -3.07
N GLY A 88 -8.55 -14.12 -3.36
CA GLY A 88 -8.37 -13.51 -4.68
C GLY A 88 -9.24 -12.29 -4.95
N ILE A 89 -10.05 -11.84 -3.98
CA ILE A 89 -10.94 -10.68 -4.12
C ILE A 89 -10.54 -9.60 -3.12
N TRP A 90 -10.39 -8.38 -3.60
CA TRP A 90 -10.15 -7.22 -2.75
C TRP A 90 -11.44 -6.77 -2.08
N LYS A 91 -11.44 -6.76 -0.74
CA LYS A 91 -12.53 -6.26 0.08
C LYS A 91 -12.14 -4.95 0.74
N LYS A 92 -13.02 -3.95 0.63
CA LYS A 92 -12.90 -2.68 1.34
C LYS A 92 -13.53 -2.81 2.72
N ARG A 93 -12.87 -2.25 3.73
CA ARG A 93 -13.44 -2.00 5.06
C ARG A 93 -13.11 -0.57 5.44
N ASP A 94 -14.12 0.23 5.68
CA ASP A 94 -13.93 1.58 6.21
C ASP A 94 -13.47 1.49 7.67
N VAL A 95 -12.57 2.38 8.07
CA VAL A 95 -12.00 2.42 9.42
C VAL A 95 -12.05 3.84 9.96
N GLU A 96 -11.91 3.97 11.29
CA GLU A 96 -11.76 5.29 11.90
C GLU A 96 -10.48 5.98 11.42
N ARG A 97 -10.41 7.30 11.61
CA ARG A 97 -9.22 8.06 11.26
C ARG A 97 -8.02 7.54 12.05
N PHE A 98 -6.94 7.26 11.34
CA PHE A 98 -5.68 6.80 11.91
C PHE A 98 -4.55 7.71 11.47
N SER A 99 -3.55 7.88 12.33
CA SER A 99 -2.34 8.63 12.01
C SER A 99 -1.26 7.72 11.42
N ASP A 100 -0.26 8.31 10.75
CA ASP A 100 0.94 7.57 10.32
C ASP A 100 1.59 6.79 11.49
N TRP A 101 1.45 7.30 12.72
CA TRP A 101 1.95 6.63 13.93
C TRP A 101 1.17 5.37 14.30
N ASP A 102 -0.11 5.30 13.98
CA ASP A 102 -0.95 4.13 14.23
C ASP A 102 -0.61 3.00 13.25
N ILE A 103 -0.24 3.37 12.02
CA ILE A 103 0.25 2.47 10.97
C ILE A 103 1.59 1.85 11.38
N ILE A 104 2.54 2.68 11.84
CA ILE A 104 3.87 2.23 12.31
C ILE A 104 3.74 1.26 13.50
N ARG A 105 2.72 1.45 14.35
CA ARG A 105 2.48 0.59 15.52
C ARG A 105 1.70 -0.69 15.20
N GLY A 106 1.25 -0.88 13.96
CA GLY A 106 0.42 -2.02 13.56
C GLY A 106 -0.99 -1.97 14.17
N ALA A 107 -1.47 -0.80 14.62
CA ALA A 107 -2.80 -0.68 15.21
C ALA A 107 -3.89 -1.06 14.18
N CYS A 108 -3.63 -0.79 12.90
CA CYS A 108 -4.50 -1.14 11.78
C CYS A 108 -4.59 -2.66 11.51
N ASP A 109 -3.75 -3.49 12.13
CA ASP A 109 -3.83 -4.96 12.04
C ASP A 109 -4.84 -5.55 13.04
N THR A 110 -5.27 -4.77 14.03
CA THR A 110 -6.17 -5.18 15.13
C THR A 110 -7.55 -4.53 15.13
N ILE A 111 -7.73 -3.45 14.34
CA ILE A 111 -9.04 -2.81 14.11
C ILE A 111 -9.79 -3.62 13.06
#